data_AF-A0A2W5V5Q5-F1
#
_entry.id   AF-A0A2W5V5Q5-F1
#
_cell.length_a   1.000
_cell.length_b   1.000
_cell.length_c   1.000
_cell.angle_alpha   90.00
_cell.angle_beta   90.00
_cell.angle_gamma   90.00
#
_symmetry.space_group_name_H-M   'P 1'
#
loop_
_entity.id
_entity.type
_entity.pdbx_description
1 polymer ?
#
loop_
_entity_poly.entity_id
_entity_poly.type
_entity_poly.pdbx_seq_one_letter_code
_entity_poly.pdbx_strand_id
1 'polypeptide(L)' 'MAGVDVGGVELEFACPRCGGAARATIEAVRFLPVVECACGERFGIDLDAFAEQVTAAEVAAKAARKARRRA' A
#
# COMPACT_ATOMS: atom_id res chain seq x y z
N MET A 1 3.78 -13.40 -3.54
CA MET A 1 3.67 -11.97 -3.89
C MET A 1 3.11 -11.26 -2.68
N ALA A 2 3.97 -10.62 -1.89
CA ALA A 2 3.57 -9.98 -0.64
C ALA A 2 3.32 -8.49 -0.93
N GLY A 3 2.08 -8.03 -0.77
CA GLY A 3 1.80 -6.60 -0.67
C GLY A 3 2.49 -6.02 0.56
N VAL A 4 2.71 -4.70 0.59
CA VAL A 4 3.27 -4.04 1.78
C VAL A 4 2.23 -4.07 2.90
N ASP A 5 2.51 -4.84 3.96
CA ASP A 5 1.75 -4.81 5.22
C ASP A 5 2.30 -3.71 6.13
N VAL A 6 1.48 -2.72 6.43
CA VAL A 6 1.82 -1.64 7.35
C VAL A 6 1.09 -1.88 8.67
N GLY A 7 1.69 -2.74 9.49
CA GLY A 7 1.19 -3.01 10.84
C GLY A 7 -0.16 -3.75 10.89
N GLY A 8 -0.48 -4.55 9.88
CA GLY A 8 -1.75 -5.28 9.73
C GLY A 8 -2.73 -4.67 8.74
N VAL A 9 -2.32 -3.65 7.96
CA VAL A 9 -3.13 -2.97 6.95
C VAL A 9 -2.42 -3.10 5.60
N GLU A 10 -3.10 -3.72 4.63
CA GLU A 10 -2.63 -3.82 3.24
C GLU A 10 -2.87 -2.49 2.50
N LEU A 11 -1.88 -2.01 1.75
CA LEU A 11 -2.01 -0.81 0.91
C LEU A 11 -2.55 -1.15 -0.48
N GLU A 12 -3.57 -0.42 -0.93
CA GLU A 12 -4.22 -0.57 -2.23
C GLU A 12 -4.20 0.73 -3.04
N PHE A 13 -3.81 0.62 -4.31
CA PHE A 13 -3.69 1.73 -5.25
C PHE A 13 -4.59 1.51 -6.46
N ALA A 14 -5.17 2.58 -7.00
CA ALA A 14 -5.95 2.49 -8.22
C ALA A 14 -5.04 2.34 -9.45
N CYS A 15 -5.28 1.32 -10.26
CA CYS A 15 -4.56 1.12 -11.51
C CYS A 15 -4.95 2.19 -12.53
N PRO A 16 -4.00 2.97 -13.09
CA PRO A 16 -4.31 4.01 -14.05
C PRO A 16 -4.86 3.46 -15.38
N ARG A 17 -4.64 2.17 -15.68
CA ARG A 17 -5.06 1.54 -16.94
C ARG A 17 -6.47 0.96 -16.89
N CYS A 18 -6.86 0.32 -15.79
CA CYS A 18 -8.15 -0.38 -15.69
C CYS A 18 -9.02 0.09 -14.52
N GLY A 19 -8.54 0.99 -13.68
CA GLY A 19 -9.23 1.46 -12.48
C GLY A 19 -9.32 0.44 -11.34
N GLY A 20 -8.80 -0.78 -11.52
CA GLY A 20 -8.83 -1.83 -10.50
C GLY A 20 -7.87 -1.58 -9.35
N ALA A 21 -8.15 -2.14 -8.18
CA ALA A 21 -7.24 -2.11 -7.03
C ALA A 21 -5.97 -2.93 -7.32
N ALA A 22 -4.82 -2.38 -6.99
CA ALA A 22 -3.51 -2.94 -7.22
C ALA A 22 -2.65 -2.80 -5.96
N ARG A 23 -1.81 -3.79 -5.67
CA ARG A 23 -1.01 -3.84 -4.43
C ARG A 23 0.40 -3.37 -4.71
N ALA A 24 0.93 -2.52 -3.84
CA ALA A 24 2.32 -2.07 -3.95
C ALA A 24 3.30 -3.14 -3.46
N THR A 25 4.45 -3.22 -4.13
CA THR A 25 5.65 -3.97 -3.72
C THR A 25 6.87 -3.03 -3.73
N ILE A 26 7.77 -3.20 -2.76
CA ILE A 26 9.05 -2.47 -2.71
C ILE A 26 10.12 -3.40 -3.27
N GLU A 27 10.56 -3.15 -4.52
CA GLU A 27 11.68 -3.87 -5.11
C GLU A 27 12.99 -3.14 -4.79
N ALA A 28 13.90 -3.79 -4.06
CA ALA A 28 15.15 -3.19 -3.56
C ALA A 28 16.08 -2.60 -4.63
N VAL A 29 15.86 -2.89 -5.92
CA VAL A 29 16.66 -2.40 -7.05
C VAL A 29 16.22 -1.00 -7.50
N ARG A 30 15.02 -0.57 -7.11
CA ARG A 30 14.46 0.75 -7.41
C ARG A 30 14.05 1.37 -6.08
N PHE A 31 14.65 2.48 -5.68
CA PHE A 31 14.22 3.26 -4.51
C PHE A 31 12.81 3.90 -4.71
N LEU A 32 11.96 3.31 -5.55
CA LEU A 32 10.63 3.74 -5.94
C LEU A 32 9.66 2.56 -5.78
N PRO A 33 8.50 2.75 -5.12
CA PRO A 33 7.49 1.71 -5.00
C PRO A 33 6.91 1.39 -6.37
N VAL A 34 6.85 0.10 -6.68
CA VAL A 34 6.25 -0.41 -7.93
C VAL A 34 4.95 -1.10 -7.55
N VAL A 35 3.88 -0.78 -8.28
CA VAL A 35 2.56 -1.38 -8.08
C VAL A 35 2.28 -2.31 -9.24
N GLU A 36 1.86 -3.53 -8.93
CA GLU A 36 1.42 -4.51 -9.92
C GLU A 36 -0.09 -4.71 -9.79
N CYS A 37 -0.81 -4.41 -10.88
CA CYS A 37 -2.23 -4.66 -10.96
C CYS A 37 -2.50 -6.06 -11.50
N ALA A 38 -3.60 -6.69 -11.05
CA ALA A 38 -4.06 -7.99 -11.58
C ALA A 38 -4.32 -7.99 -13.10
N CYS A 39 -4.49 -6.82 -13.72
CA CYS A 39 -4.58 -6.69 -15.17
C CYS A 39 -3.23 -6.84 -15.90
N GLY A 40 -2.13 -7.04 -15.17
CA GLY A 40 -0.77 -7.18 -15.69
C GLY A 40 0.01 -5.87 -15.84
N GLU A 41 -0.61 -4.72 -15.52
CA GLU A 41 0.04 -3.41 -15.57
C GLU A 41 0.99 -3.22 -14.38
N ARG A 42 2.19 -2.69 -14.66
CA ARG A 42 3.17 -2.30 -13.64
C ARG A 42 3.45 -0.82 -13.74
N PHE A 43 3.21 -0.09 -12.66
CA PHE A 43 3.41 1.36 -12.63
C PHE A 43 4.16 1.79 -11.36
N GLY A 44 4.98 2.83 -11.49
CA GLY A 44 5.58 3.48 -10.34
C GLY A 44 4.58 4.44 -9.69
N ILE A 45 4.70 4.62 -8.39
CA ILE A 45 3.99 5.69 -7.68
C ILE A 45 4.98 6.71 -7.13
N ASP A 46 4.53 7.95 -7.08
CA ASP A 46 5.25 9.04 -6.44
C ASP A 46 5.50 8.74 -4.95
N LEU A 47 6.68 9.12 -4.46
CA LEU A 47 7.12 8.82 -3.09
C LEU A 47 6.30 9.56 -2.04
N ASP A 48 5.88 10.79 -2.31
CA ASP A 48 5.06 11.57 -1.37
C ASP A 48 3.66 10.96 -1.27
N ALA A 49 3.06 10.58 -2.41
CA ALA A 49 1.77 9.90 -2.44
C ALA A 49 1.82 8.53 -1.72
N PHE A 50 2.91 7.78 -1.88
CA PHE A 50 3.12 6.53 -1.16
C PHE A 50 3.28 6.76 0.35
N ALA A 51 4.08 7.76 0.75
CA ALA A 51 4.30 8.10 2.16
C ALA A 51 3.00 8.54 2.86
N GLU A 52 2.13 9.28 2.16
CA GLU A 52 0.83 9.68 2.68
C GLU A 52 -0.06 8.46 2.96
N GLN A 53 -0.12 7.50 2.02
CA GLN A 53 -0.89 6.26 2.21
C GLN A 53 -0.33 5.38 3.34
N VAL A 54 1.00 5.24 3.44
CA VAL A 54 1.65 4.53 4.57
C VAL A 54 1.25 5.18 5.89
N THR A 55 1.35 6.52 5.99
CA THR A 55 1.01 7.25 7.21
C THR A 55 -0.45 7.04 7.60
N ALA A 56 -1.38 7.10 6.63
CA ALA A 56 -2.79 6.83 6.87
C ALA A 56 -3.04 5.39 7.37
N ALA A 57 -2.37 4.42 6.76
CA ALA A 57 -2.45 3.01 7.16
C ALA A 57 -1.90 2.77 8.58
N GLU A 58 -0.79 3.42 8.95
CA GLU A 58 -0.24 3.34 10.31
C GLU A 58 -1.20 3.90 11.35
N VAL A 59 -1.85 5.03 11.06
CA VAL A 59 -2.87 5.62 11.92
C VAL A 59 -4.05 4.67 12.11
N ALA A 60 -4.55 4.07 11.02
CA ALA A 60 -5.63 3.09 11.06
C ALA A 60 -5.23 1.82 11.84
N ALA A 61 -4.04 1.29 11.61
CA ALA A 61 -3.50 0.13 12.34
C ALA A 61 -3.38 0.42 13.84
N LYS A 62 -2.89 1.60 14.21
CA LYS A 62 -2.78 2.04 15.61
C LYS A 62 -4.16 2.17 16.26
N ALA A 63 -5.15 2.72 15.55
CA ALA A 63 -6.52 2.82 16.01
C ALA A 63 -7.13 1.41 16.23
N ALA A 64 -6.95 0.50 15.28
CA ALA A 64 -7.42 -0.89 15.38
C ALA A 64 -6.78 -1.64 16.57
N ARG A 65 -5.47 -1.48 16.78
CA ARG A 65 -4.77 -2.05 17.96
C ARG A 65 -5.30 -1.48 19.27
N LYS A 66 -5.58 -0.16 19.32
CA LYS A 66 -6.15 0.49 20.51
C LYS A 66 -7.57 0.00 20.79
N ALA A 67 -8.40 -0.20 19.76
CA ALA A 67 -9.73 -0.74 19.89
C ALA A 67 -9.71 -2.17 20.45
N ARG A 68 -8.83 -3.04 19.90
CA ARG A 68 -8.63 -4.40 20.42
C ARG A 68 -8.18 -4.47 21.87
N ARG A 69 -7.39 -3.49 22.34
CA ARG A 69 -6.95 -3.42 23.75
C ARG A 69 -8.04 -2.92 24.72
N ARG A 70 -9.14 -2.38 24.21
CA ARG A 70 -10.24 -1.83 25.01
C ARG A 70 -11.46 -2.77 25.08
N ALA A 71 -11.45 -3.84 24.28
CA ALA A 71 -12.41 -4.94 24.34
C ALA A 71 -11.86 -6.05 25.24
#